data_AF-A0A8W8IHF4-F1
#
_entry.id   AF-A0A8W8IHF4-F1
#
_cell.length_a   1.000
_cell.length_b   1.000
_cell.length_c   1.000
_cell.angle_alpha   90.00
_cell.angle_beta   90.00
_cell.angle_gamma   90.00
#
_symmetry.space_group_name_H-M   'P 1'
#
loop_
_entity.id
_entity.type
_entity.pdbx_description
1 polymer ?
#
loop_
_entity_poly.entity_id
_entity_poly.type
_entity_poly.pdbx_seq_one_letter_code
_entity_poly.pdbx_strand_id
1 'polypeptide(L)'
;MKARLYIAALHFNKNSYRDQAVNKNGEPIYSISYPKGRKGAGIPKEVKVQQTYILMEEVVKVRLEWGSYRNSRSNREAAMRNYPAPIADSYPHVPKTELVERHICRFNIKCRLSIN
;
A
#
# COMPACT_ATOMS: atom_id res chain seq x y z
N MET A 1 20.65 24.20 2.48
CA MET A 1 19.37 23.82 1.84
C MET A 1 19.50 23.07 0.50
N LYS A 2 20.45 23.39 -0.39
CA LYS A 2 20.56 22.81 -1.75
C LYS A 2 20.69 21.27 -1.80
N ALA A 3 21.52 20.67 -0.94
CA ALA A 3 21.73 19.22 -0.92
C ALA A 3 20.43 18.42 -0.67
N ARG A 4 19.58 18.87 0.26
CA ARG A 4 18.29 18.22 0.55
C ARG A 4 17.34 18.29 -0.65
N LEU A 5 17.36 19.40 -1.40
CA LEU A 5 16.54 19.58 -2.60
C LEU A 5 17.01 18.65 -3.73
N TYR A 6 18.31 18.54 -3.96
CA TYR A 6 18.85 17.63 -4.98
C TYR A 6 18.56 16.17 -4.67
N ILE A 7 18.70 15.78 -3.41
CA ILE A 7 18.37 14.44 -2.94
C ILE A 7 16.87 14.15 -3.11
N ALA A 8 16.00 15.10 -2.77
CA ALA A 8 14.56 14.96 -2.97
C ALA A 8 14.21 14.83 -4.47
N ALA A 9 14.88 15.60 -5.34
CA ALA A 9 14.71 15.52 -6.78
C ALA A 9 15.17 14.17 -7.34
N LEU A 10 16.33 13.65 -6.91
CA LEU A 10 16.82 12.32 -7.29
C LEU A 10 15.85 11.22 -6.84
N HIS A 11 15.36 11.29 -5.60
CA HIS A 11 14.37 10.34 -5.09
C HIS A 11 13.08 10.39 -5.90
N PHE A 12 12.54 11.58 -6.20
CA PHE A 12 11.35 11.74 -7.03
C PHE A 12 11.57 11.17 -8.44
N ASN A 13 12.66 11.55 -9.10
CA ASN A 13 12.95 11.12 -10.46
C ASN A 13 13.07 9.58 -10.55
N LYS A 14 13.66 8.92 -9.54
CA LYS A 14 13.81 7.47 -9.56
C LYS A 14 12.57 6.71 -9.06
N ASN A 15 11.85 7.23 -8.07
CA ASN A 15 10.81 6.48 -7.35
C ASN A 15 9.36 6.85 -7.73
N SER A 16 9.13 7.91 -8.52
CA SER A 16 7.78 8.34 -8.92
C SER A 16 7.11 7.45 -9.97
N TYR A 17 7.88 6.95 -10.95
CA TYR A 17 7.35 6.12 -12.05
C TYR A 17 7.71 4.64 -11.88
N ARG A 18 7.52 4.10 -10.68
CA ARG A 18 7.82 2.68 -10.44
C ARG A 18 6.80 1.79 -11.13
N ASP A 19 7.31 0.75 -11.76
CA ASP A 19 6.52 -0.31 -12.34
C ASP A 19 5.77 -1.10 -11.28
N GLN A 20 4.71 -1.79 -11.72
CA GLN A 20 3.98 -2.73 -10.87
C GLN A 20 4.87 -3.94 -10.57
N ALA A 21 4.88 -4.38 -9.32
CA ALA A 21 5.56 -5.58 -8.89
C ALA A 21 4.88 -6.81 -9.49
N VAL A 22 5.70 -7.74 -9.98
CA VAL A 22 5.27 -9.02 -10.54
C VAL A 22 5.76 -10.17 -9.65
N ASN A 23 4.97 -11.23 -9.61
CA ASN A 23 5.34 -12.45 -8.90
C ASN A 23 6.34 -13.28 -9.72
N LYS A 24 6.86 -14.39 -9.16
CA LYS A 24 7.79 -15.30 -9.87
C LYS A 24 7.22 -15.84 -11.20
N ASN A 25 5.90 -15.93 -11.30
CA ASN A 25 5.18 -16.38 -12.49
C ASN A 25 4.92 -15.25 -13.52
N GLY A 26 5.39 -14.03 -13.26
CA GLY A 26 5.15 -12.85 -14.11
C GLY A 26 3.80 -12.16 -13.89
N GLU A 27 2.99 -12.63 -12.95
CA GLU A 27 1.65 -12.07 -12.67
C GLU A 27 1.72 -10.78 -11.82
N PRO A 28 0.93 -9.75 -12.16
CA PRO A 28 0.89 -8.49 -11.42
C PRO A 28 0.39 -8.67 -9.98
N ILE A 29 1.09 -8.08 -9.02
CA ILE A 29 0.73 -8.16 -7.60
C ILE A 29 -0.21 -7.01 -7.23
N TYR A 30 -1.30 -7.37 -6.56
CA TYR A 30 -2.29 -6.44 -6.00
C TYR A 30 -2.40 -6.59 -4.49
N SER A 31 -2.66 -5.46 -3.81
CA SER A 31 -3.08 -5.37 -2.42
C SER A 31 -4.53 -4.90 -2.35
N ILE A 32 -5.28 -5.24 -1.31
CA ILE A 32 -6.66 -4.76 -1.17
C ILE A 32 -6.69 -3.63 -0.15
N SER A 33 -7.42 -2.57 -0.46
CA SER A 33 -7.75 -1.51 0.48
C SER A 33 -9.25 -1.38 0.69
N TYR A 34 -9.66 -1.09 1.92
CA TYR A 34 -11.05 -0.92 2.31
C TYR A 34 -11.30 0.53 2.75
N PRO A 35 -11.60 1.46 1.82
CA PRO A 35 -11.88 2.84 2.19
C PRO A 35 -13.24 2.97 2.89
N LYS A 36 -13.30 3.81 3.92
CA LYS A 36 -14.50 4.02 4.75
C LYS A 36 -15.76 4.33 3.93
N GLY A 37 -15.64 5.15 2.89
CA GLY A 37 -16.77 5.60 2.06
C GLY A 37 -17.39 4.52 1.17
N ARG A 38 -16.83 3.30 1.13
CA ARG A 38 -17.30 2.21 0.25
C ARG A 38 -17.98 1.06 0.97
N LYS A 39 -18.35 1.23 2.25
CA LYS A 39 -19.14 0.24 3.01
C LYS A 39 -18.57 -1.19 2.89
N GLY A 40 -17.25 -1.33 3.06
CA GLY A 40 -16.57 -2.62 2.96
C GLY A 40 -16.22 -3.11 1.55
N ALA A 41 -16.57 -2.39 0.47
CA ALA A 41 -16.14 -2.79 -0.86
C ALA A 41 -14.62 -2.56 -1.03
N GLY A 42 -13.90 -3.68 -1.15
CA GLY A 42 -12.46 -3.71 -1.37
C GLY A 42 -12.07 -3.16 -2.73
N ILE A 43 -11.00 -2.37 -2.76
CA ILE A 43 -10.38 -1.86 -3.98
C ILE A 43 -9.01 -2.50 -4.12
N PRO A 44 -8.73 -3.24 -5.22
CA PRO A 44 -7.39 -3.68 -5.53
C PRO A 44 -6.52 -2.48 -5.91
N LYS A 45 -5.32 -2.44 -5.35
CA LYS A 45 -4.28 -1.45 -5.58
C LYS A 45 -3.03 -2.16 -6.06
N GLU A 46 -2.44 -1.63 -7.13
CA GLU A 46 -1.16 -2.09 -7.64
C GLU A 46 -0.08 -1.98 -6.57
N VAL A 47 0.62 -3.08 -6.32
CA VAL A 47 1.84 -3.04 -5.51
C VAL A 47 2.97 -2.67 -6.45
N LYS A 48 3.72 -1.60 -6.15
CA LYS A 48 4.85 -1.16 -6.98
C LYS A 48 6.16 -1.81 -6.54
N VAL A 49 7.09 -2.02 -7.47
CA VAL A 49 8.44 -2.58 -7.22
C VAL A 49 9.17 -1.82 -6.13
N GLN A 50 9.90 -2.49 -5.24
CA GLN A 50 10.62 -1.84 -4.13
C GLN A 50 11.48 -0.64 -4.58
N GLN A 51 11.48 0.42 -3.78
CA GLN A 51 12.25 1.64 -4.07
C GLN A 51 13.76 1.39 -3.97
N THR A 52 14.54 2.02 -4.85
CA THR A 52 16.01 1.85 -4.87
C THR A 52 16.73 2.85 -3.98
N TYR A 53 16.27 4.11 -3.92
CA TYR A 53 16.84 5.12 -3.03
C TYR A 53 15.96 5.29 -1.80
N ILE A 54 16.39 4.74 -0.67
CA ILE A 54 15.61 4.74 0.56
C ILE A 54 16.16 5.84 1.48
N LEU A 55 15.67 7.06 1.29
CA LEU A 55 16.15 8.21 2.07
C LEU A 55 15.83 8.13 3.56
N MET A 56 14.78 7.37 3.89
CA MET A 56 14.23 7.33 5.23
C MET A 56 14.89 6.27 6.11
N GLU A 57 15.74 5.40 5.58
CA GLU A 57 16.39 4.36 6.38
C GLU A 57 17.28 4.94 7.47
N GLU A 58 18.17 5.87 7.12
CA GLU A 58 19.05 6.52 8.10
C GLU A 58 18.23 7.36 9.09
N VAL A 59 17.19 8.04 8.62
CA VAL A 59 16.28 8.82 9.48
C VAL A 59 15.55 7.92 10.48
N VAL A 60 15.08 6.75 10.04
CA VAL A 60 14.42 5.76 10.88
C VAL A 60 15.41 5.17 11.89
N LYS A 61 16.63 4.83 11.45
CA LYS A 61 17.70 4.31 12.31
C LYS A 61 18.05 5.30 13.41
N VAL A 62 18.35 6.54 13.06
CA VAL A 62 18.65 7.61 14.02
C VAL A 62 17.46 7.80 14.96
N ARG A 63 16.22 7.87 14.45
CA ARG A 63 15.05 8.01 15.31
C ARG A 63 14.88 6.84 16.29
N LEU A 64 15.15 5.61 15.87
CA LEU A 64 15.08 4.44 16.75
C LEU A 64 16.16 4.44 17.84
N GLU A 65 17.32 5.04 17.56
CA GLU A 65 18.41 5.22 18.53
C GLU A 65 18.02 6.21 19.65
N TRP A 66 17.24 7.24 19.34
CA TRP A 66 16.72 8.17 20.34
C TRP A 66 15.46 7.61 21.04
N GLY A 67 15.56 7.36 22.34
CA GLY A 67 14.53 6.69 23.14
C GLY A 67 13.11 7.30 23.09
N SER A 68 12.98 8.57 22.74
CA SER A 68 11.68 9.24 22.57
C SER A 68 10.81 8.59 21.49
N TYR A 69 11.40 8.13 20.38
CA TYR A 69 10.65 7.47 19.32
C TYR A 69 10.28 6.04 19.68
N ARG A 70 11.17 5.31 20.39
CA ARG A 70 10.87 3.98 20.90
C ARG A 70 9.68 4.02 21.86
N ASN A 71 9.67 4.98 22.78
CA ASN A 71 8.56 5.22 23.70
C ASN A 71 7.27 5.62 22.96
N SER A 72 7.36 6.50 21.95
CA SER A 72 6.22 6.87 21.10
C SER A 72 5.64 5.66 20.35
N ARG A 73 6.50 4.78 19.82
CA ARG A 73 6.09 3.55 19.13
C ARG A 73 5.39 2.59 20.09
N SER A 74 5.95 2.36 21.27
CA SER A 74 5.33 1.52 22.31
C SER A 74 3.99 2.10 22.78
N ASN A 75 3.88 3.41 22.95
CA ASN A 75 2.63 4.08 23.28
C ASN A 75 1.58 3.92 22.18
N ARG A 76 1.97 4.05 20.91
CA ARG A 76 1.08 3.79 19.77
C ARG A 76 0.58 2.35 19.78
N GLU A 77 1.47 1.37 19.98
CA GLU A 77 1.13 -0.05 20.04
C GLU A 77 0.20 -0.36 21.22
N ALA A 78 0.42 0.27 22.38
CA ALA A 78 -0.48 0.20 23.52
C ALA A 78 -1.85 0.83 23.22
N ALA A 79 -1.90 1.99 22.57
CA ALA A 79 -3.15 2.63 22.18
C ALA A 79 -3.94 1.81 21.15
N MET A 80 -3.26 1.09 20.24
CA MET A 80 -3.92 0.24 19.25
C MET A 80 -4.58 -1.00 19.86
N ARG A 81 -4.16 -1.48 21.04
CA ARG A 81 -4.81 -2.63 21.71
C ARG A 81 -6.26 -2.36 22.10
N ASN A 82 -6.61 -1.10 22.35
CA ASN A 82 -7.95 -0.71 22.80
C ASN A 82 -8.80 -0.05 21.70
N TYR A 83 -8.36 -0.09 20.44
CA TYR A 83 -9.08 0.55 19.34
C TYR A 83 -10.20 -0.37 18.82
N PRO A 84 -11.43 0.12 18.63
CA PRO A 84 -12.49 -0.67 18.03
C PRO A 84 -12.10 -1.09 16.61
N ALA A 85 -12.57 -2.25 16.16
CA ALA A 85 -12.30 -2.72 14.81
C ALA A 85 -12.70 -1.65 13.77
N PRO A 86 -11.95 -1.51 12.66
CA PRO A 86 -12.35 -0.66 11.54
C PRO A 86 -13.79 -0.95 11.10
N ILE A 87 -14.56 0.09 10.80
CA ILE A 87 -15.95 -0.06 10.28
C ILE A 87 -16.03 -0.94 9.02
N ALA A 88 -14.94 -1.06 8.26
CA ALA A 88 -14.90 -1.93 7.10
C ALA A 88 -15.04 -3.41 7.47
N ASP A 89 -14.51 -3.83 8.63
CA ASP A 89 -14.45 -5.22 9.07
C ASP A 89 -15.85 -5.81 9.34
N SER A 90 -16.84 -4.97 9.64
CA SER A 90 -18.23 -5.41 9.87
C SER A 90 -18.99 -5.75 8.59
N TYR A 91 -18.44 -5.44 7.41
CA TYR A 91 -19.08 -5.74 6.12
C TYR A 91 -18.60 -7.10 5.56
N PRO A 92 -19.38 -7.76 4.70
CA PRO A 92 -18.91 -8.97 4.02
C PRO A 92 -17.76 -8.65 3.06
N HIS A 93 -16.70 -9.44 3.13
CA HIS A 93 -15.50 -9.28 2.30
C HIS A 93 -15.51 -10.28 1.15
N VAL A 94 -15.40 -9.76 -0.06
CA VAL A 94 -15.24 -10.56 -1.29
C VAL A 94 -13.79 -11.09 -1.33
N PRO A 95 -13.56 -12.33 -1.81
CA PRO A 95 -12.21 -12.87 -1.92
C PRO A 95 -11.30 -12.02 -2.81
N LYS A 96 -10.01 -12.04 -2.50
CA LYS A 96 -8.99 -11.23 -3.20
C LYS A 96 -8.92 -11.50 -4.69
N THR A 97 -8.99 -12.76 -5.08
CA THR A 97 -8.92 -13.22 -6.47
C THR A 97 -10.02 -12.58 -7.30
N GLU A 98 -11.26 -12.65 -6.82
CA GLU A 98 -12.42 -12.08 -7.49
C GLU A 98 -12.33 -10.54 -7.61
N LEU A 99 -11.85 -9.85 -6.58
CA LEU A 99 -11.64 -8.40 -6.65
C LEU A 99 -10.60 -8.02 -7.73
N VAL A 100 -9.53 -8.78 -7.85
CA VAL A 100 -8.48 -8.58 -8.86
C VAL A 100 -9.02 -8.88 -10.25
N GLU A 101 -9.75 -9.99 -10.43
CA GLU A 101 -10.40 -10.34 -11.69
C GLU A 101 -11.37 -9.24 -12.14
N ARG A 102 -12.26 -8.78 -11.25
CA ARG A 102 -13.18 -7.67 -11.53
C ARG A 102 -12.42 -6.42 -11.97
N HIS A 103 -11.27 -6.14 -11.37
CA HIS A 103 -10.45 -4.98 -11.73
C HIS A 103 -9.80 -5.11 -13.11
N ILE A 104 -9.22 -6.27 -13.42
CA ILE A 104 -8.62 -6.55 -14.74
C ILE A 104 -9.71 -6.53 -15.82
N CYS A 105 -10.82 -7.22 -15.58
CA CYS A 105 -11.95 -7.33 -16.50
C CYS A 105 -12.71 -6.01 -16.67
N ARG A 106 -12.66 -5.08 -15.70
CA ARG A 106 -13.31 -3.76 -15.83
C ARG A 106 -12.86 -3.01 -17.08
N PHE A 107 -11.61 -3.19 -17.48
CA PHE A 107 -11.00 -2.51 -18.62
C PHE A 107 -10.92 -3.37 -19.88
N ASN A 108 -11.34 -4.64 -19.82
CA ASN A 108 -11.25 -5.56 -20.96
C ASN A 108 -12.65 -6.00 -21.42
N ILE A 109 -13.05 -5.57 -22.62
CA ILE A 109 -14.40 -5.76 -23.19
C ILE A 109 -14.77 -7.26 -23.29
N LYS A 110 -13.80 -8.15 -23.52
CA LYS A 110 -14.05 -9.60 -23.67
C LYS A 110 -14.56 -10.28 -22.38
N CYS A 111 -14.24 -9.79 -21.18
CA CYS A 111 -14.78 -10.36 -19.94
C CYS A 111 -16.27 -10.03 -19.70
N ARG A 112 -16.81 -8.99 -20.35
CA ARG A 112 -18.24 -8.61 -20.16
C ARG A 112 -19.20 -9.55 -20.89
N LEU A 113 -18.72 -10.34 -21.85
CA LEU A 113 -19.55 -11.16 -22.72
C LEU A 113 -19.72 -12.60 -22.23
N SER A 114 -19.04 -13.03 -21.16
CA SER A 114 -19.17 -14.38 -20.59
C SER A 114 -20.15 -14.46 -19.43
N ILE A 115 -20.96 -13.42 -19.20
CA ILE A 115 -21.94 -13.33 -18.10
C ILE A 115 -23.39 -13.35 -18.63
N ASN A 116 -23.61 -13.57 -19.94
CA ASN A 116 -24.93 -13.78 -20.52
C ASN A 116 -25.16 -15.23 -20.90
#